data_AF-A0A523SD01-F1
#
_entry.id   AF-A0A523SD01-F1
#
_cell.length_a   1.000
_cell.length_b   1.000
_cell.length_c   1.000
_cell.angle_alpha   90.00
_cell.angle_beta   90.00
_cell.angle_gamma   90.00
#
_symmetry.space_group_name_H-M   'P 1'
#
loop_
_entity.id
_entity.type
_entity.pdbx_description
1 polymer ?
#
loop_
_entity_poly.entity_id
_entity_poly.type
_entity_poly.pdbx_seq_one_letter_code
_entity_poly.pdbx_strand_id
1 'polypeptide(L)'
;MKNVILSLVVVAVMVAGGLGTAFAGFSDSEVSQDNYITTGSLDLKVNGQDDLPWGTGVPPKVTIEHLTPCKVEHVQVDVRNDGQCDIIPILYIHFKNFVCENIPPEHDGYLAPDGSGMKPEPELVAEYGGLVDQRWVPGIGQTGDDCSMASHIACAVSFGPAGGPMVEIVPPTKLWLLDSMQIELGELPPCGEPYVITLALHLQQIGPDDTPYPTKEDPTVLAPLDPKFQYWQTNALMKDKVSFDIEFDLIQMDPLP
;
A
#
# COMPACT_ATOMS: atom_id res chain seq x y z
N MET A 1 -61.35 -22.95 -62.22
CA MET A 1 -60.95 -23.65 -60.96
C MET A 1 -59.57 -24.29 -61.04
N LYS A 2 -59.22 -25.05 -62.09
CA LYS A 2 -57.88 -25.70 -62.22
C LYS A 2 -56.69 -24.71 -62.09
N ASN A 3 -56.82 -23.51 -62.64
CA ASN A 3 -55.75 -22.50 -62.60
C ASN A 3 -55.56 -21.87 -61.21
N VAL A 4 -56.60 -21.85 -60.37
CA VAL A 4 -56.54 -21.29 -59.02
C VAL A 4 -55.77 -22.24 -58.09
N ILE A 5 -56.01 -23.54 -58.22
CA ILE A 5 -55.29 -24.57 -57.44
C ILE A 5 -53.80 -24.56 -57.79
N LEU A 6 -53.46 -24.44 -59.08
CA LEU A 6 -52.05 -24.39 -59.50
C LEU A 6 -51.31 -23.16 -58.94
N SER A 7 -51.95 -21.98 -58.98
CA SER A 7 -51.37 -20.75 -58.42
C SER A 7 -51.12 -20.88 -56.91
N LEU A 8 -52.04 -21.51 -56.18
CA LEU A 8 -51.93 -21.66 -54.73
C LEU A 8 -50.81 -22.64 -54.33
N VAL A 9 -50.59 -23.69 -55.13
CA VAL A 9 -49.47 -24.62 -54.96
C VAL A 9 -48.13 -23.94 -55.21
N VAL A 10 -48.02 -23.12 -56.27
CA VAL A 10 -46.77 -22.39 -56.57
C VAL A 10 -46.40 -21.40 -55.47
N VAL A 11 -47.39 -20.67 -54.94
CA VAL A 11 -47.17 -19.74 -53.82
C VAL A 11 -46.75 -20.49 -52.55
N ALA A 12 -47.40 -21.61 -52.23
CA ALA A 12 -47.04 -22.43 -51.07
C ALA A 12 -45.60 -22.98 -51.16
N VAL A 13 -45.16 -23.43 -52.35
CA VAL A 13 -43.79 -23.91 -52.58
C VAL A 13 -42.77 -22.78 -52.45
N MET A 14 -43.07 -21.58 -52.95
CA MET A 14 -42.18 -20.42 -52.79
C MET A 14 -42.04 -19.99 -51.31
N VAL A 15 -43.13 -19.97 -50.55
CA VAL A 15 -43.09 -19.62 -49.13
C VAL A 15 -42.33 -20.68 -48.31
N ALA A 16 -42.56 -21.96 -48.59
CA ALA A 16 -41.83 -23.05 -47.94
C ALA A 16 -40.32 -23.04 -48.28
N GLY A 17 -39.97 -22.75 -49.53
CA GLY A 17 -38.57 -22.63 -49.96
C GLY A 17 -37.85 -21.41 -49.37
N GLY A 18 -38.54 -20.26 -49.28
CA GLY A 18 -37.97 -19.03 -48.73
C GLY A 18 -37.73 -19.08 -47.21
N LEU A 19 -38.60 -19.77 -46.46
CA LEU A 19 -38.37 -20.01 -45.03
C LEU A 19 -37.18 -20.96 -44.80
N GLY A 20 -36.92 -21.91 -45.69
CA GLY A 20 -35.76 -22.80 -45.61
C GLY A 20 -34.41 -22.08 -45.73
N THR A 21 -34.35 -20.95 -46.45
CA THR A 21 -33.10 -20.19 -46.63
C THR A 21 -32.81 -19.19 -45.51
N ALA A 22 -33.83 -18.76 -44.75
CA ALA A 22 -33.64 -17.84 -43.61
C ALA A 22 -33.08 -18.55 -42.35
N PHE A 23 -33.15 -19.88 -42.31
CA PHE A 23 -32.57 -20.71 -41.24
C PHE A 23 -31.33 -21.49 -41.70
N ALA A 24 -30.64 -21.03 -42.74
CA ALA A 24 -29.29 -21.50 -43.02
C ALA A 24 -28.33 -20.94 -41.96
N GLY A 25 -28.32 -21.58 -40.79
CA GLY A 25 -27.30 -21.34 -39.78
C GLY A 25 -25.95 -21.79 -40.32
N PHE A 26 -25.12 -20.85 -40.74
CA PHE A 26 -23.71 -21.12 -40.96
C PHE A 26 -23.08 -21.38 -39.59
N SER A 27 -23.12 -22.64 -39.17
CA SER A 27 -22.33 -23.14 -38.03
C SER A 27 -21.00 -23.61 -38.61
N ASP A 28 -20.15 -22.66 -38.98
CA ASP A 28 -18.75 -23.00 -39.21
C ASP A 28 -18.06 -23.10 -37.85
N SER A 29 -18.14 -24.29 -37.26
CA SER A 29 -17.40 -24.67 -36.07
C SER A 29 -16.05 -25.21 -36.55
N GLU A 30 -15.19 -24.32 -37.04
CA GLU A 30 -13.79 -24.69 -37.21
C GLU A 30 -13.17 -24.88 -35.83
N VAL A 31 -12.90 -26.14 -35.46
CA VAL A 31 -12.00 -26.43 -34.35
C VAL A 31 -10.62 -26.00 -34.82
N SER A 32 -10.21 -24.79 -34.45
CA SER A 32 -8.82 -24.41 -34.59
C SER A 32 -8.00 -25.33 -33.68
N GLN A 33 -7.44 -26.37 -34.29
CA GLN A 33 -6.35 -27.11 -33.70
C GLN A 33 -5.11 -26.21 -33.87
N ASP A 34 -4.40 -25.97 -32.77
CA ASP A 34 -3.20 -25.13 -32.66
C ASP A 34 -3.38 -23.60 -32.48
N ASN A 35 -4.59 -23.07 -32.29
CA ASN A 35 -4.74 -21.74 -31.66
C ASN A 35 -4.71 -21.90 -30.14
N TYR A 36 -3.54 -21.71 -29.55
CA TYR A 36 -3.42 -21.46 -28.12
C TYR A 36 -3.30 -19.95 -27.91
N ILE A 37 -4.15 -19.40 -27.04
CA ILE A 37 -3.94 -18.06 -26.52
C ILE A 37 -2.77 -18.18 -25.54
N THR A 38 -1.57 -17.82 -25.99
CA THR A 38 -0.46 -17.61 -25.05
C THR A 38 -0.73 -16.29 -24.36
N THR A 39 -1.42 -16.35 -23.22
CA THR A 39 -1.36 -15.24 -22.27
C THR A 39 0.05 -15.29 -21.69
N GLY A 40 0.85 -14.26 -21.93
CA GLY A 40 2.13 -14.17 -21.23
C GLY A 40 1.88 -14.17 -19.74
N SER A 41 2.59 -15.06 -19.02
CA SER A 41 2.46 -15.13 -17.58
C SER A 41 3.29 -14.01 -16.97
N LEU A 42 2.64 -13.07 -16.28
CA LEU A 42 3.30 -12.26 -15.26
C LEU A 42 3.48 -13.15 -14.03
N ASP A 43 4.68 -13.19 -13.47
CA ASP A 43 4.99 -13.92 -12.22
C ASP A 43 5.83 -12.98 -11.36
N LEU A 44 5.22 -12.40 -10.33
CA LEU A 44 5.91 -11.53 -9.38
C LEU A 44 6.43 -12.37 -8.22
N LYS A 45 7.73 -12.29 -7.97
CA LYS A 45 8.35 -12.74 -6.72
C LYS A 45 8.57 -11.56 -5.81
N VAL A 46 8.17 -11.69 -4.55
CA VAL A 46 8.45 -10.77 -3.45
C VAL A 46 9.22 -11.51 -2.38
N ASN A 47 10.44 -11.06 -2.05
CA ASN A 47 11.37 -11.73 -1.15
C ASN A 47 11.59 -13.21 -1.49
N GLY A 48 11.64 -13.52 -2.79
CA GLY A 48 11.80 -14.89 -3.31
C GLY A 48 10.56 -15.77 -3.17
N GLN A 49 9.39 -15.22 -2.85
CA GLN A 49 8.12 -15.93 -2.76
C GLN A 49 7.14 -15.44 -3.83
N ASP A 50 6.35 -16.35 -4.39
CA ASP A 50 5.25 -16.06 -5.31
C ASP A 50 4.19 -15.14 -4.69
N ASP A 51 3.59 -14.26 -5.50
CA ASP A 51 2.35 -13.58 -5.11
C ASP A 51 1.17 -14.57 -4.96
N LEU A 52 0.22 -14.22 -4.10
CA LEU A 52 -0.95 -15.04 -3.83
C LEU A 52 -1.90 -15.04 -5.05
N PRO A 53 -2.54 -16.19 -5.38
CA PRO A 53 -3.21 -17.03 -4.37
C PRO A 53 -2.49 -18.31 -3.92
N TRP A 54 -1.24 -18.58 -4.33
CA TRP A 54 -0.60 -19.90 -4.15
C TRP A 54 0.68 -19.87 -3.27
N GLY A 55 0.49 -19.92 -1.95
CA GLY A 55 1.57 -20.06 -0.95
C GLY A 55 1.31 -19.19 0.29
N THR A 56 1.93 -19.47 1.44
CA THR A 56 1.97 -18.51 2.57
C THR A 56 2.96 -17.38 2.25
N GLY A 57 2.69 -16.64 1.17
CA GLY A 57 3.34 -15.37 0.87
C GLY A 57 2.85 -14.37 1.89
N VAL A 58 3.64 -14.14 2.93
CA VAL A 58 3.32 -13.13 3.94
C VAL A 58 3.55 -11.80 3.25
N PRO A 59 2.51 -10.97 2.97
CA PRO A 59 2.77 -9.59 2.55
C PRO A 59 3.73 -9.01 3.59
N PRO A 60 4.80 -8.30 3.22
CA PRO A 60 5.70 -7.72 4.20
C PRO A 60 4.88 -6.80 5.11
N LYS A 61 4.47 -7.35 6.24
CA LYS A 61 3.68 -6.67 7.25
C LYS A 61 4.66 -5.78 7.97
N VAL A 62 4.52 -4.49 7.75
CA VAL A 62 5.35 -3.50 8.41
C VAL A 62 4.65 -3.16 9.71
N THR A 63 5.39 -3.29 10.80
CA THR A 63 4.94 -2.90 12.13
C THR A 63 5.96 -1.93 12.67
N ILE A 64 5.53 -0.69 12.90
CA ILE A 64 6.35 0.33 13.53
C ILE A 64 5.82 0.52 14.94
N GLU A 65 6.61 0.07 15.91
CA GLU A 65 6.32 0.25 17.33
C GLU A 65 6.98 1.54 17.83
N HIS A 66 6.44 2.14 18.89
CA HIS A 66 6.96 3.37 19.48
C HIS A 66 6.98 4.51 18.46
N LEU A 67 5.82 4.88 17.92
CA LEU A 67 5.71 5.97 16.96
C LEU A 67 6.11 7.29 17.61
N THR A 68 7.30 7.76 17.26
CA THR A 68 7.77 9.09 17.66
C THR A 68 7.97 9.95 16.41
N PRO A 69 7.63 11.24 16.45
CA PRO A 69 8.02 12.18 15.39
C PRO A 69 9.52 12.08 15.08
N CYS A 70 9.87 12.30 13.82
CA CYS A 70 11.24 12.22 13.30
C CYS A 70 11.85 10.81 13.30
N LYS A 71 11.09 9.77 13.68
CA LYS A 71 11.51 8.39 13.50
C LYS A 71 11.46 8.03 12.02
N VAL A 72 12.54 7.42 11.55
CA VAL A 72 12.65 6.90 10.19
C VAL A 72 12.73 5.39 10.27
N GLU A 73 11.81 4.71 9.59
CA GLU A 73 11.83 3.27 9.44
C GLU A 73 12.19 2.88 8.02
N HIS A 74 13.09 1.90 7.91
CA HIS A 74 13.55 1.38 6.64
C HIS A 74 12.99 -0.01 6.39
N VAL A 75 12.29 -0.17 5.29
CA VAL A 75 11.74 -1.46 4.86
C VAL A 75 12.40 -1.81 3.53
N GLN A 76 13.05 -2.98 3.49
CA GLN A 76 13.66 -3.51 2.28
C GLN A 76 12.87 -4.71 1.80
N VAL A 77 12.55 -4.71 0.50
CA VAL A 77 11.81 -5.77 -0.16
C VAL A 77 12.48 -6.06 -1.49
N ASP A 78 12.81 -7.32 -1.72
CA ASP A 78 13.31 -7.79 -3.01
C ASP A 78 12.13 -8.13 -3.91
N VAL A 79 12.10 -7.58 -5.12
CA VAL A 79 11.07 -7.88 -6.12
C VAL A 79 11.70 -8.38 -7.41
N ARG A 80 11.10 -9.36 -8.05
CA ARG A 80 11.58 -9.91 -9.33
C ARG A 80 10.42 -10.35 -10.19
N ASN A 81 10.48 -10.06 -11.48
CA ASN A 81 9.53 -10.58 -12.47
C ASN A 81 10.09 -11.87 -13.09
N ASP A 82 9.53 -13.00 -12.66
CA ASP A 82 9.79 -14.36 -13.15
C ASP A 82 8.91 -14.77 -14.34
N GLY A 83 8.12 -13.82 -14.83
CA GLY A 83 7.27 -14.01 -15.99
C GLY A 83 8.03 -14.12 -17.31
N GLN A 84 7.30 -14.03 -18.42
CA GLN A 84 7.90 -14.08 -19.75
C GLN A 84 8.82 -12.87 -20.02
N CYS A 85 9.99 -13.15 -20.61
CA CYS A 85 11.04 -12.15 -20.87
C CYS A 85 10.65 -11.03 -21.86
N ASP A 86 9.55 -11.19 -22.59
CA ASP A 86 9.15 -10.27 -23.66
C ASP A 86 8.15 -9.20 -23.19
N ILE A 87 7.75 -9.23 -21.90
CA ILE A 87 6.75 -8.33 -21.33
C ILE A 87 7.40 -7.50 -20.22
N ILE A 88 7.36 -6.17 -20.35
CA ILE A 88 7.83 -5.23 -19.33
C ILE A 88 6.61 -4.65 -18.60
N PRO A 89 6.22 -5.23 -17.44
CA PRO A 89 5.13 -4.69 -16.63
C PRO A 89 5.58 -3.46 -15.83
N ILE A 90 4.60 -2.70 -15.36
CA ILE A 90 4.80 -1.65 -14.37
C ILE A 90 4.46 -2.20 -12.99
N LEU A 91 5.35 -1.92 -12.03
CA LEU A 91 5.21 -2.33 -10.65
C LEU A 91 4.54 -1.22 -9.83
N TYR A 92 3.52 -1.61 -9.06
CA TYR A 92 2.83 -0.76 -8.10
C TYR A 92 3.03 -1.26 -6.68
N ILE A 93 3.06 -0.33 -5.73
CA ILE A 93 2.97 -0.59 -4.30
C ILE A 93 1.60 -0.13 -3.80
N HIS A 94 0.94 -0.96 -3.02
CA HIS A 94 -0.28 -0.67 -2.30
C HIS A 94 -0.04 -0.82 -0.80
N PHE A 95 -0.49 0.13 -0.01
CA PHE A 95 -0.55 -0.02 1.44
C PHE A 95 -1.97 -0.41 1.81
N LYS A 96 -2.14 -1.48 2.57
CA LYS A 96 -3.45 -2.03 2.94
C LYS A 96 -3.51 -2.41 4.42
N ASN A 97 -4.73 -2.65 4.90
CA ASN A 97 -5.01 -3.13 6.26
C ASN A 97 -4.33 -2.26 7.32
N PHE A 98 -4.41 -0.94 7.15
CA PHE A 98 -3.86 -0.01 8.11
C PHE A 98 -4.55 -0.18 9.47
N VAL A 99 -3.76 -0.48 10.49
CA VAL A 99 -4.19 -0.58 11.88
C VAL A 99 -3.29 0.31 12.72
N CYS A 100 -3.90 1.22 13.46
CA CYS A 100 -3.23 1.91 14.54
C CYS A 100 -3.79 1.42 15.88
N GLU A 101 -2.89 1.19 16.83
CA GLU A 101 -3.24 0.78 18.19
C GLU A 101 -2.28 1.41 19.19
N ASN A 102 -2.80 1.81 20.35
CA ASN A 102 -1.97 2.17 21.49
C ASN A 102 -1.36 0.89 22.10
N ILE A 103 -0.04 0.85 22.28
CA ILE A 103 0.59 -0.21 23.06
C ILE A 103 0.36 0.12 24.54
N PRO A 104 -0.26 -0.79 25.31
CA PRO A 104 -0.45 -0.55 26.74
C PRO A 104 0.90 -0.38 27.44
N PRO A 105 0.94 0.39 28.53
CA PRO A 105 2.16 0.53 29.34
C PRO A 105 2.62 -0.85 29.83
N GLU A 106 3.94 -1.03 29.98
CA GLU A 106 4.48 -2.30 30.46
C GLU A 106 4.17 -2.53 31.94
N HIS A 107 3.99 -1.44 32.70
CA HIS A 107 3.63 -1.48 34.12
C HIS A 107 2.55 -0.44 34.46
N ASP A 108 1.79 -0.70 35.52
CA ASP A 108 0.74 0.21 36.02
C ASP A 108 1.29 1.52 36.64
N GLY A 109 2.61 1.72 36.60
CA GLY A 109 3.32 2.85 37.19
C GLY A 109 4.70 2.48 37.73
N TYR A 110 5.40 3.49 38.25
CA TYR A 110 6.68 3.32 38.96
C TYR A 110 6.56 3.82 40.41
N LEU A 111 7.28 3.20 41.33
CA LEU A 111 7.38 3.69 42.70
C LEU A 111 8.13 5.03 42.71
N ALA A 112 7.47 6.06 43.23
CA ALA A 112 8.08 7.38 43.36
C ALA A 112 9.36 7.31 44.22
N PRO A 113 10.45 8.02 43.86
CA PRO A 113 11.70 8.00 44.64
C PRO A 113 11.54 8.47 46.10
N ASP A 114 10.53 9.28 46.37
CA ASP A 114 10.15 9.79 47.69
C ASP A 114 9.27 8.82 48.50
N GLY A 115 8.94 7.65 47.94
CA GLY A 115 8.04 6.67 48.55
C GLY A 115 6.58 7.08 48.60
N SER A 116 6.16 8.14 47.89
CA SER A 116 4.78 8.67 47.92
C SER A 116 3.73 7.75 47.27
N GLY A 117 4.14 6.60 46.72
CA GLY A 117 3.25 5.61 46.10
C GLY A 117 3.66 5.30 44.65
N MET A 118 2.80 4.58 43.92
CA MET A 118 2.97 4.42 42.48
C MET A 118 2.57 5.71 41.78
N LYS A 119 3.47 6.24 40.95
CA LYS A 119 3.19 7.31 40.00
C LYS A 119 2.88 6.67 38.65
N PRO A 120 1.93 7.22 37.87
CA PRO A 120 1.69 6.77 36.51
C PRO A 120 2.99 6.84 35.72
N GLU A 121 3.24 5.85 34.86
CA GLU A 121 4.39 5.88 33.97
C GLU A 121 4.42 7.21 33.21
N PRO A 122 5.60 7.85 33.06
CA PRO A 122 5.74 9.08 32.29
C PRO A 122 5.06 9.01 30.90
N GLU A 123 5.02 7.82 30.32
CA GLU A 123 4.28 7.33 29.16
C GLU A 123 2.81 7.78 29.19
N LEU A 124 2.09 7.39 30.26
CA LEU A 124 0.67 7.65 30.46
C LEU A 124 0.40 9.14 30.69
N VAL A 125 1.34 9.83 31.36
CA VAL A 125 1.22 11.28 31.59
C VAL A 125 1.45 12.07 30.30
N ALA A 126 2.34 11.60 29.43
CA ALA A 126 2.54 12.16 28.11
C ALA A 126 1.29 11.97 27.24
N GLU A 127 0.66 10.79 27.31
CA GLU A 127 -0.52 10.45 26.52
C GLU A 127 -1.78 11.16 26.98
N TYR A 128 -2.21 10.90 28.22
CA TYR A 128 -3.50 11.34 28.74
C TYR A 128 -3.42 12.66 29.52
N GLY A 129 -2.22 13.16 29.78
CA GLY A 129 -1.99 14.23 30.72
C GLY A 129 -1.96 13.71 32.15
N GLY A 130 -1.43 14.53 33.05
CA GLY A 130 -1.30 14.11 34.43
C GLY A 130 -0.53 15.10 35.29
N LEU A 131 -0.37 14.73 36.55
CA LEU A 131 0.33 15.55 37.53
C LEU A 131 1.83 15.20 37.53
N VAL A 132 2.67 16.11 37.06
CA VAL A 132 4.14 16.02 37.16
C VAL A 132 4.61 17.08 38.15
N ASP A 133 5.25 16.68 39.24
CA ASP A 133 5.77 17.58 40.27
C ASP A 133 4.78 18.68 40.70
N GLN A 134 3.55 18.25 41.04
CA GLN A 134 2.43 19.12 41.47
C GLN A 134 1.87 20.06 40.40
N ARG A 135 2.37 19.99 39.16
CA ARG A 135 1.82 20.73 38.02
C ARG A 135 1.04 19.79 37.13
N TRP A 136 -0.18 20.19 36.76
CA TRP A 136 -0.92 19.50 35.72
C TRP A 136 -0.29 19.78 34.36
N VAL A 137 0.09 18.73 33.65
CA VAL A 137 0.61 18.77 32.29
C VAL A 137 -0.47 18.21 31.39
N PRO A 138 -0.92 18.95 30.36
CA PRO A 138 -1.87 18.40 29.39
C PRO A 138 -1.19 17.27 28.61
N GLY A 139 -1.94 16.20 28.36
CA GLY A 139 -1.50 15.12 27.47
C GLY A 139 -1.37 15.62 26.04
N ILE A 140 -0.45 15.04 25.31
CA ILE A 140 -0.26 15.29 23.88
C ILE A 140 -1.38 14.58 23.09
N GLY A 141 -1.85 13.44 23.59
CA GLY A 141 -3.07 12.78 23.12
C GLY A 141 -4.31 13.46 23.69
N GLN A 142 -4.64 14.68 23.25
CA GLN A 142 -5.79 15.44 23.76
C GLN A 142 -7.14 14.70 23.65
N THR A 143 -7.23 13.63 22.86
CA THR A 143 -8.45 12.82 22.67
C THR A 143 -8.26 11.33 23.01
N GLY A 144 -7.05 10.85 23.30
CA GLY A 144 -6.77 9.41 23.44
C GLY A 144 -7.03 8.61 22.15
N ASP A 145 -7.06 9.28 20.99
CA ASP A 145 -7.24 8.60 19.70
C ASP A 145 -5.92 7.94 19.27
N ASP A 146 -6.03 6.72 18.75
CA ASP A 146 -4.91 5.94 18.21
C ASP A 146 -4.13 6.77 17.16
N CYS A 147 -2.79 6.81 17.25
CA CYS A 147 -1.86 7.52 16.34
C CYS A 147 -1.85 9.06 16.39
N SER A 148 -2.24 9.66 17.52
CA SER A 148 -2.23 11.13 17.68
C SER A 148 -0.83 11.79 17.60
N MET A 149 0.24 11.02 17.87
CA MET A 149 1.62 11.48 17.99
C MET A 149 2.38 11.63 16.66
N ALA A 150 2.02 10.83 15.65
CA ALA A 150 2.61 10.82 14.32
C ALA A 150 1.49 10.89 13.28
N SER A 151 0.79 12.02 13.29
CA SER A 151 -0.37 12.25 12.42
C SER A 151 -0.04 12.18 10.93
N HIS A 152 1.24 12.35 10.56
CA HIS A 152 1.69 12.35 9.18
C HIS A 152 2.87 11.41 8.94
N ILE A 153 3.01 10.98 7.70
CA ILE A 153 4.11 10.16 7.20
C ILE A 153 4.56 10.72 5.85
N ALA A 154 5.87 10.84 5.68
CA ALA A 154 6.49 11.03 4.38
C ALA A 154 7.14 9.71 3.95
N CYS A 155 7.01 9.36 2.67
CA CYS A 155 7.59 8.12 2.13
C CYS A 155 8.56 8.46 1.00
N ALA A 156 9.81 8.07 1.18
CA ALA A 156 10.81 8.03 0.12
C ALA A 156 11.04 6.59 -0.32
N VAL A 157 11.19 6.40 -1.63
CA VAL A 157 11.36 5.08 -2.22
C VAL A 157 12.60 5.07 -3.10
N SER A 158 13.41 4.05 -2.92
CA SER A 158 14.47 3.67 -3.85
C SER A 158 14.05 2.39 -4.55
N PHE A 159 14.20 2.36 -5.88
CA PHE A 159 13.90 1.20 -6.71
C PHE A 159 15.03 0.98 -7.73
N GLY A 160 15.64 -0.20 -7.72
CA GLY A 160 16.67 -0.58 -8.69
C GLY A 160 17.41 -1.87 -8.32
N PRO A 161 18.24 -2.42 -9.23
CA PRO A 161 18.96 -3.70 -9.04
C PRO A 161 19.99 -3.70 -7.90
N ALA A 162 20.33 -2.53 -7.36
CA ALA A 162 21.22 -2.39 -6.19
C ALA A 162 20.67 -1.39 -5.16
N GLY A 163 19.36 -1.08 -5.22
CA GLY A 163 18.76 0.02 -4.47
C GLY A 163 19.26 1.37 -5.01
N GLY A 164 18.63 1.87 -6.08
CA GLY A 164 18.97 3.15 -6.72
C GLY A 164 18.94 4.36 -5.79
N PRO A 165 19.15 5.59 -6.30
CA PRO A 165 18.98 6.78 -5.46
C PRO A 165 17.56 6.83 -4.88
N MET A 166 17.44 7.18 -3.61
CA MET A 166 16.14 7.44 -2.99
C MET A 166 15.49 8.63 -3.68
N VAL A 167 14.27 8.43 -4.17
CA VAL A 167 13.41 9.49 -4.68
C VAL A 167 12.26 9.62 -3.69
N GLU A 168 12.04 10.83 -3.19
CA GLU A 168 10.82 11.09 -2.45
C GLU A 168 9.64 11.05 -3.41
N ILE A 169 8.70 10.14 -3.14
CA ILE A 169 7.53 9.95 -4.00
C ILE A 169 6.27 10.49 -3.33
N VAL A 170 6.22 10.46 -2.00
CA VAL A 170 5.02 10.84 -1.24
C VAL A 170 5.36 11.98 -0.28
N PRO A 171 4.84 13.20 -0.53
CA PRO A 171 4.99 14.30 0.41
C PRO A 171 4.29 13.95 1.73
N PRO A 172 4.60 14.65 2.84
CA PRO A 172 3.96 14.40 4.12
C PRO A 172 2.43 14.34 4.00
N THR A 173 1.86 13.16 4.26
CA THR A 173 0.44 12.86 4.18
C THR A 173 -0.08 12.33 5.51
N LYS A 174 -1.37 12.39 5.77
CA LYS A 174 -1.93 11.85 7.01
C LYS A 174 -1.75 10.33 7.06
N LEU A 175 -1.35 9.81 8.21
CA LEU A 175 -1.01 8.39 8.40
C LEU A 175 -2.16 7.46 7.97
N TRP A 176 -3.41 7.80 8.33
CA TRP A 176 -4.60 7.00 7.96
C TRP A 176 -4.96 7.04 6.47
N LEU A 177 -4.39 7.95 5.68
CA LEU A 177 -4.56 7.95 4.22
C LEU A 177 -3.68 6.91 3.52
N LEU A 178 -2.72 6.31 4.23
CA LEU A 178 -1.86 5.26 3.70
C LEU A 178 -2.66 4.10 3.13
N ASP A 179 -3.73 3.65 3.81
CA ASP A 179 -4.55 2.48 3.40
C ASP A 179 -5.16 2.58 1.99
N SER A 180 -5.17 3.78 1.41
CA SER A 180 -5.70 4.05 0.07
C SER A 180 -4.61 4.47 -0.92
N MET A 181 -3.35 4.44 -0.51
CA MET A 181 -2.22 4.92 -1.29
C MET A 181 -1.71 3.85 -2.24
N GLN A 182 -1.53 4.26 -3.49
CA GLN A 182 -0.87 3.50 -4.53
C GLN A 182 0.32 4.30 -5.05
N ILE A 183 1.47 3.65 -5.18
CA ILE A 183 2.70 4.25 -5.70
C ILE A 183 3.14 3.47 -6.94
N GLU A 184 3.29 4.15 -8.06
CA GLU A 184 3.93 3.59 -9.26
C GLU A 184 5.45 3.66 -9.12
N LEU A 185 6.13 2.51 -9.20
CA LEU A 185 7.60 2.46 -9.15
C LEU A 185 8.26 2.50 -10.53
N GLY A 186 7.49 2.20 -11.57
CA GLY A 186 7.94 2.11 -12.95
C GLY A 186 8.11 0.68 -13.44
N GLU A 187 8.90 0.53 -14.49
CA GLU A 187 9.09 -0.74 -15.18
C GLU A 187 9.90 -1.76 -14.36
N LEU A 188 9.42 -3.01 -14.29
CA LEU A 188 10.16 -4.14 -13.72
C LEU A 188 10.53 -5.14 -14.83
N PRO A 189 11.77 -5.07 -15.37
CA PRO A 189 12.18 -5.93 -16.47
C PRO A 189 12.06 -7.42 -16.12
N PRO A 190 11.54 -8.25 -17.02
CA PRO A 190 11.45 -9.70 -16.80
C PRO A 190 12.83 -10.36 -16.93
N CYS A 191 12.98 -11.56 -16.35
CA CYS A 191 14.17 -12.40 -16.51
C CYS A 191 15.49 -11.75 -16.09
N GLY A 192 15.41 -10.74 -15.22
CA GLY A 192 16.55 -9.97 -14.72
C GLY A 192 16.98 -10.34 -13.31
N GLU A 193 18.02 -9.65 -12.84
CA GLU A 193 18.39 -9.62 -11.43
C GLU A 193 17.23 -9.06 -10.58
N PRO A 194 17.08 -9.51 -9.31
CA PRO A 194 16.09 -8.93 -8.42
C PRO A 194 16.34 -7.43 -8.25
N TYR A 195 15.25 -6.66 -8.21
CA TYR A 195 15.27 -5.27 -7.85
C TYR A 195 15.05 -5.16 -6.36
N VAL A 196 15.81 -4.27 -5.71
CA VAL A 196 15.64 -3.97 -4.31
C VAL A 196 14.80 -2.70 -4.20
N ILE A 197 13.68 -2.81 -3.50
CA ILE A 197 12.88 -1.67 -3.06
C ILE A 197 13.31 -1.35 -1.65
N THR A 198 13.72 -0.10 -1.41
CA THR A 198 13.90 0.42 -0.05
C THR A 198 12.89 1.54 0.17
N LEU A 199 12.00 1.36 1.14
CA LEU A 199 11.09 2.38 1.63
C LEU A 199 11.71 3.03 2.86
N ALA A 200 11.80 4.35 2.87
CA ALA A 200 12.10 5.15 4.05
C ALA A 200 10.82 5.86 4.49
N LEU A 201 10.29 5.46 5.64
CA LEU A 201 9.05 5.95 6.22
C LEU A 201 9.39 6.93 7.33
N HIS A 202 9.23 8.21 7.05
CA HIS A 202 9.55 9.27 7.99
C HIS A 202 8.26 9.76 8.68
N LEU A 203 8.14 9.44 9.96
CA LEU A 203 7.01 9.86 10.78
C LEU A 203 7.15 11.34 11.15
N GLN A 204 6.08 12.11 10.96
CA GLN A 204 6.07 13.55 11.19
C GLN A 204 4.84 13.94 12.02
N GLN A 205 5.02 14.97 12.84
CA GLN A 205 3.91 15.67 13.48
C GLN A 205 3.84 17.07 12.88
N ILE A 206 2.80 17.31 12.10
CA ILE A 206 2.54 18.59 11.44
C ILE A 206 1.30 19.17 12.10
N GLY A 207 1.45 20.29 12.80
CA GLY A 207 0.33 21.05 13.34
C GLY A 207 -0.51 21.69 12.23
N PRO A 208 -1.74 22.13 12.54
CA PRO A 208 -2.63 22.76 11.56
C PRO A 208 -2.03 24.05 10.95
N ASP A 209 -1.11 24.70 11.66
CA ASP A 209 -0.44 25.93 11.24
C ASP A 209 0.99 25.68 10.72
N ASP A 210 1.49 24.44 10.78
CA ASP A 210 2.84 24.13 10.36
C ASP A 210 2.88 23.91 8.85
N THR A 211 3.79 24.60 8.16
CA THR A 211 4.09 24.27 6.76
C THR A 211 4.85 22.96 6.71
N PRO A 212 4.50 22.02 5.81
CA PRO A 212 5.24 20.77 5.65
C PRO A 212 6.73 21.06 5.50
N TYR A 213 7.57 20.39 6.28
CA TYR A 213 9.01 20.57 6.19
C TYR A 213 9.47 20.17 4.78
N PRO A 214 10.21 21.03 4.05
CA PRO A 214 10.76 20.65 2.77
C PRO A 214 11.83 19.58 2.99
N THR A 215 11.52 18.38 2.51
CA THR A 215 12.31 17.15 2.47
C THR A 215 13.56 17.20 1.60
N LYS A 216 13.83 18.33 0.93
CA LYS A 216 14.99 18.50 0.03
C LYS A 216 16.32 18.80 0.73
N GLU A 217 16.35 18.92 2.06
CA GLU A 217 17.59 19.14 2.78
C GLU A 217 18.31 17.80 3.01
N ASP A 218 19.58 17.78 2.61
CA ASP A 218 20.55 16.70 2.74
C ASP A 218 20.28 15.77 3.94
N PRO A 219 20.13 14.43 3.74
CA PRO A 219 19.84 13.48 4.82
C PRO A 219 20.91 13.45 5.92
N THR A 220 22.05 14.13 5.73
CA THR A 220 23.08 14.32 6.77
C THR A 220 22.81 15.49 7.72
N VAL A 221 21.81 16.33 7.47
CA VAL A 221 21.44 17.50 8.28
C VAL A 221 20.10 17.25 8.99
N LEU A 222 20.00 16.14 9.73
CA LEU A 222 18.83 15.79 10.55
C LEU A 222 18.94 16.36 11.98
N ALA A 223 19.06 17.67 12.11
CA ALA A 223 18.87 18.33 13.41
C ALA A 223 17.66 19.27 13.30
N PRO A 224 16.50 18.94 13.92
CA PRO A 224 15.36 19.84 13.92
C PRO A 224 15.73 21.14 14.65
N LEU A 225 15.66 22.27 13.92
CA LEU A 225 15.95 23.61 14.41
C LEU A 225 14.75 24.27 15.12
N ASP A 226 13.59 23.62 15.25
CA ASP A 226 12.44 24.19 15.95
C ASP A 226 12.48 23.87 17.47
N PRO A 227 12.63 24.90 18.34
CA PRO A 227 12.70 24.75 19.79
C PRO A 227 11.41 24.20 20.44
N LYS A 228 10.28 24.07 19.72
CA LYS A 228 9.06 23.45 20.28
C LYS A 228 9.24 21.96 20.60
N PHE A 229 10.14 21.26 19.91
CA PHE A 229 10.39 19.82 20.10
C PHE A 229 11.60 19.51 20.99
N GLN A 230 12.45 20.50 21.31
CA GLN A 230 13.63 20.31 22.17
C GLN A 230 13.29 19.98 23.64
N TYR A 231 12.02 20.05 24.04
CA TYR A 231 11.57 19.77 25.40
C TYR A 231 10.85 18.42 25.59
N TRP A 232 10.76 17.57 24.56
CA TRP A 232 9.89 16.40 24.56
C TRP A 232 10.59 15.08 24.91
N GLN A 233 11.21 14.99 26.09
CA GLN A 233 11.60 13.69 26.68
C GLN A 233 10.37 12.77 26.90
N THR A 234 9.16 13.34 26.94
CA THR A 234 7.88 12.63 27.13
C THR A 234 7.37 11.89 25.90
N ASN A 235 7.81 12.27 24.69
CA ASN A 235 7.38 11.58 23.46
C ASN A 235 8.03 10.22 23.29
N ALA A 236 9.24 10.04 23.83
CA ALA A 236 9.88 8.73 23.90
C ALA A 236 9.12 7.73 24.77
N LEU A 237 8.12 8.21 25.52
CA LEU A 237 7.37 7.45 26.50
C LEU A 237 5.98 7.10 25.94
N MET A 238 5.50 7.68 24.84
CA MET A 238 4.24 7.21 24.24
C MET A 238 4.52 6.01 23.32
N LYS A 239 3.85 4.89 23.57
CA LYS A 239 4.03 3.64 22.83
C LYS A 239 2.90 3.44 21.82
N ASP A 240 2.69 4.37 20.90
CA ASP A 240 1.77 4.10 19.79
C ASP A 240 2.40 3.06 18.86
N LYS A 241 1.57 2.24 18.20
CA LYS A 241 1.99 1.28 17.18
C LYS A 241 1.12 1.44 15.95
N VAL A 242 1.77 1.42 14.81
CA VAL A 242 1.09 1.31 13.52
C VAL A 242 1.54 0.03 12.84
N SER A 243 0.58 -0.65 12.23
CA SER A 243 0.86 -1.76 11.34
C SER A 243 0.06 -1.63 10.06
N PHE A 244 0.67 -2.03 8.95
CA PHE A 244 0.03 -2.08 7.65
C PHE A 244 0.71 -3.15 6.81
N ASP A 245 -0.01 -3.63 5.81
CA ASP A 245 0.49 -4.57 4.83
C ASP A 245 0.96 -3.81 3.60
N ILE A 246 2.08 -4.23 3.03
CA ILE A 246 2.53 -3.75 1.73
C ILE A 246 2.26 -4.84 0.70
N GLU A 247 1.46 -4.51 -0.30
CA GLU A 247 1.14 -5.36 -1.44
C GLU A 247 1.77 -4.81 -2.71
N PHE A 248 2.20 -5.71 -3.59
CA PHE A 248 2.88 -5.37 -4.83
C PHE A 248 2.09 -5.96 -5.98
N ASP A 249 1.82 -5.14 -7.00
CA ASP A 249 1.05 -5.54 -8.17
C ASP A 249 1.87 -5.30 -9.44
N LEU A 250 1.83 -6.27 -10.37
CA LEU A 250 2.34 -6.09 -11.73
C LEU A 250 1.18 -5.85 -12.70
N ILE A 251 1.24 -4.74 -13.41
CA ILE A 251 0.27 -4.42 -14.45
C ILE A 251 0.98 -4.38 -15.80
N GLN A 252 0.52 -5.20 -16.74
CA GLN A 252 0.89 -5.06 -18.13
C GLN A 252 0.05 -3.96 -18.76
N MET A 253 0.70 -2.91 -19.28
CA MET A 253 0.00 -1.94 -20.12
C MET A 253 -0.22 -2.56 -21.50
N ASP A 254 -1.45 -2.48 -21.99
CA ASP A 254 -1.73 -2.76 -23.40
C ASP A 254 -0.90 -1.77 -24.24
N PRO A 255 -0.23 -2.25 -25.30
CA PRO A 255 0.41 -1.34 -26.25
C PRO A 255 -0.65 -0.37 -26.76
N LEU A 256 -0.43 0.93 -26.57
CA LEU A 256 -1.31 1.97 -27.11
C LEU A 256 -1.48 1.72 -28.63
N PRO A 257 -2.72 1.73 -29.15
CA PRO A 257 -3.03 1.39 -30.54
C PRO A 257 -2.39 2.34 -31.56
#